data_AF-A0A955XDH9-F1
#
_entry.id   AF-A0A955XDH9-F1
#
_cell.length_a   1.000
_cell.length_b   1.000
_cell.length_c   1.000
_cell.angle_alpha   90.00
_cell.angle_beta   90.00
_cell.angle_gamma   90.00
#
_symmetry.space_group_name_H-M   'P 1'
#
loop_
_entity.id
_entity.type
_entity.pdbx_description
1 polymer ?
#
loop_
_entity_poly.entity_id
_entity_poly.type
_entity_poly.pdbx_seq_one_letter_code
_entity_poly.pdbx_strand_id
1 'polypeptide(L)'
;MRLYRKIIPKMSKEIVARLRGEGDVEIEDTKLEEAELDVAAILVEYCNAEDRLNQETKDTLTRRGLSAERFAQVKRGLAEARNHKTGEEGAEYVINQMLEALMHSRNVEEVFAEDHEMRKKISETMRKYLGIDEEIDREARSRLKNLREGSAEWDIEYEKIVSQLKRAKGLG
;
A
#
# COMPACT_ATOMS: atom_id res chain seq x y z
N MET A 1 -1.40 5.99 -4.02
CA MET A 1 -0.70 5.40 -2.85
C MET A 1 0.38 4.46 -3.37
N ARG A 2 1.58 4.41 -2.78
CA ARG A 2 2.60 3.43 -3.16
C ARG A 2 2.55 2.24 -2.21
N LEU A 3 2.03 1.11 -2.70
CA LEU A 3 1.85 -0.11 -1.92
C LEU A 3 2.69 -1.24 -2.52
N TYR A 4 3.52 -1.88 -1.69
CA TYR A 4 4.33 -3.02 -2.10
C TYR A 4 3.57 -4.33 -1.89
N ARG A 5 3.34 -5.11 -2.95
CA ARG A 5 2.60 -6.40 -2.83
C ARG A 5 3.16 -7.32 -1.74
N LYS A 6 4.49 -7.37 -1.59
CA LYS A 6 5.18 -8.22 -0.60
C LYS A 6 4.88 -7.82 0.86
N ILE A 7 4.50 -6.56 1.12
CA ILE A 7 4.21 -6.11 2.49
C ILE A 7 2.75 -6.37 2.89
N ILE A 8 1.86 -6.65 1.92
CA ILE A 8 0.42 -6.85 2.16
C ILE A 8 0.14 -7.88 3.25
N PRO A 9 0.71 -9.11 3.23
CA PRO A 9 0.38 -10.12 4.24
C PRO A 9 0.70 -9.66 5.66
N LYS A 10 1.83 -8.94 5.82
CA LYS A 10 2.24 -8.42 7.14
C LYS A 10 1.34 -7.27 7.59
N MET A 11 0.94 -6.40 6.66
CA MET A 11 0.03 -5.29 6.94
C MET A 11 -1.37 -5.79 7.32
N SER A 12 -1.94 -6.74 6.59
CA SER A 12 -3.24 -7.32 6.89
C SER A 12 -3.27 -7.98 8.27
N LYS A 13 -2.23 -8.77 8.58
CA LYS A 13 -2.02 -9.37 9.91
C LYS A 13 -2.04 -8.32 11.02
N GLU A 14 -1.28 -7.24 10.86
CA GLU A 14 -1.22 -6.18 11.88
C GLU A 14 -2.55 -5.43 12.01
N ILE A 15 -3.28 -5.19 10.91
CA ILE A 15 -4.61 -4.56 10.95
C ILE A 15 -5.58 -5.44 11.75
N VAL A 16 -5.73 -6.71 11.38
CA VAL A 16 -6.68 -7.63 12.03
C VAL A 16 -6.30 -7.87 13.48
N ALA A 17 -5.02 -8.11 13.76
CA ALA A 17 -4.53 -8.31 15.14
C ALA A 17 -4.78 -7.09 16.02
N ARG A 18 -4.62 -5.87 15.48
CA ARG A 18 -4.89 -4.63 16.23
C ARG A 18 -6.37 -4.48 16.54
N LEU A 19 -7.24 -4.60 15.53
CA LEU A 19 -8.68 -4.45 15.72
C LEU A 19 -9.23 -5.50 16.71
N ARG A 20 -8.80 -6.76 16.57
CA ARG A 20 -9.18 -7.84 17.48
C ARG A 20 -8.63 -7.60 18.90
N GLY A 21 -7.35 -7.25 19.01
CA GLY A 21 -6.69 -7.06 20.30
C GLY A 21 -7.19 -5.86 21.10
N GLU A 22 -7.69 -4.83 20.42
CA GLU A 22 -8.31 -3.66 21.04
C GLU A 22 -9.83 -3.83 21.27
N GLY A 23 -10.41 -4.96 20.87
CA GLY A 23 -11.83 -5.28 21.05
C GLY A 23 -12.77 -4.57 20.07
N ASP A 24 -12.27 -4.07 18.94
CA ASP A 24 -13.10 -3.43 17.91
C ASP A 24 -13.95 -4.44 17.15
N VAL A 25 -13.43 -5.66 17.01
CA VAL A 25 -14.06 -6.78 16.30
C VAL A 25 -13.85 -8.08 17.07
N GLU A 26 -14.84 -8.97 17.01
CA GLU A 26 -14.72 -10.35 17.46
C GLU A 26 -14.45 -11.27 16.26
N ILE A 27 -13.35 -12.03 16.36
CA ILE A 27 -12.96 -13.02 15.36
C ILE A 27 -12.51 -14.28 16.11
N GLU A 28 -13.12 -15.41 15.79
CA GLU A 28 -12.71 -16.72 16.30
C GLU A 28 -11.29 -17.08 15.81
N ASP A 29 -10.53 -17.81 16.63
CA ASP A 29 -9.18 -18.24 16.25
C ASP A 29 -9.15 -19.08 14.96
N THR A 30 -10.21 -19.84 14.70
CA THR A 30 -10.41 -20.66 13.49
C THR A 30 -10.64 -19.83 12.23
N LYS A 31 -11.10 -18.58 12.36
CA LYS A 31 -11.42 -17.65 11.26
C LYS A 31 -10.38 -16.55 11.08
N LEU A 32 -9.41 -16.44 11.99
CA LEU A 32 -8.41 -15.39 11.98
C LEU A 32 -7.64 -15.31 10.66
N GLU A 33 -7.15 -16.44 10.16
CA GLU A 33 -6.39 -16.48 8.90
C GLU A 33 -7.25 -16.05 7.70
N GLU A 34 -8.51 -16.46 7.65
CA GLU A 34 -9.45 -16.06 6.59
C GLU A 34 -9.78 -14.56 6.66
N ALA A 35 -9.95 -13.99 7.87
CA ALA A 35 -10.15 -12.56 8.04
C ALA A 35 -8.91 -11.74 7.58
N GLU A 36 -7.70 -12.24 7.85
CA GLU A 36 -6.47 -11.64 7.34
C GLU A 36 -6.39 -11.69 5.80
N LEU A 37 -6.84 -12.81 5.21
CA LEU A 37 -6.89 -12.99 3.76
C LEU A 37 -7.93 -12.07 3.10
N ASP A 38 -9.09 -11.84 3.72
CA ASP A 38 -10.11 -10.90 3.23
C ASP A 38 -9.52 -9.48 3.14
N VAL A 39 -8.84 -9.02 4.19
CA VAL A 39 -8.17 -7.71 4.21
C VAL A 39 -7.04 -7.67 3.16
N ALA A 40 -6.26 -8.74 3.05
CA ALA A 40 -5.21 -8.84 2.04
C ALA A 40 -5.76 -8.79 0.60
N ALA A 41 -6.91 -9.41 0.34
CA ALA A 41 -7.52 -9.44 -0.98
C ALA A 41 -7.87 -8.03 -1.48
N ILE A 42 -8.34 -7.16 -0.60
CA ILE A 42 -8.67 -5.75 -0.93
C ILE A 42 -7.41 -4.98 -1.34
N LEU A 43 -6.33 -5.13 -0.57
CA LEU A 43 -5.04 -4.51 -0.85
C LEU A 43 -4.43 -5.05 -2.17
N VAL A 44 -4.54 -6.35 -2.40
CA VAL A 44 -4.08 -6.99 -3.65
C VAL A 44 -4.88 -6.50 -4.84
N GLU A 45 -6.21 -6.38 -4.71
CA GLU A 45 -7.04 -5.92 -5.81
C GLU A 45 -6.78 -4.46 -6.14
N TYR A 46 -6.51 -3.61 -5.15
CA TYR A 46 -6.04 -2.25 -5.40
C TYR A 46 -4.73 -2.23 -6.21
N CYS A 47 -3.75 -3.07 -5.86
CA CYS A 47 -2.52 -3.20 -6.65
C CYS A 47 -2.78 -3.69 -8.07
N ASN A 48 -3.68 -4.67 -8.26
CA ASN A 48 -4.07 -5.15 -9.58
C ASN A 48 -4.74 -4.05 -10.41
N ALA A 49 -5.61 -3.25 -9.80
CA ALA A 49 -6.26 -2.12 -10.46
C ALA A 49 -5.25 -1.05 -10.90
N GLU A 50 -4.27 -0.72 -10.06
CA GLU A 50 -3.16 0.16 -10.41
C GLU A 50 -2.33 -0.39 -11.59
N ASP A 51 -2.01 -1.68 -11.58
CA ASP A 51 -1.22 -2.30 -12.66
C ASP A 51 -1.99 -2.30 -14.00
N ARG A 52 -3.30 -2.62 -13.97
CA ARG A 52 -4.18 -2.51 -15.15
C ARG A 52 -4.22 -1.08 -15.67
N LEU A 53 -4.40 -0.10 -14.79
CA LEU A 53 -4.42 1.32 -15.15
C LEU A 53 -3.08 1.77 -15.77
N ASN A 54 -1.95 1.32 -15.22
CA ASN A 54 -0.62 1.62 -15.75
C ASN A 54 -0.43 1.01 -17.14
N GLN A 55 -0.81 -0.26 -17.33
CA GLN A 55 -0.67 -0.94 -18.61
C GLN A 55 -1.51 -0.26 -19.69
N GLU A 56 -2.76 0.04 -19.37
CA GLU A 56 -3.65 0.72 -20.32
C GLU A 56 -3.22 2.15 -20.63
N THR A 57 -2.60 2.85 -19.67
CA THR A 57 -2.00 4.15 -19.94
C THR A 57 -0.92 4.02 -21.02
N LYS A 58 -0.03 3.02 -20.91
CA LYS A 58 1.00 2.74 -21.93
C LYS A 58 0.40 2.39 -23.29
N ASP A 59 -0.63 1.54 -23.30
CA ASP A 59 -1.33 1.14 -24.52
C ASP A 59 -2.01 2.33 -25.18
N THR A 60 -2.60 3.22 -24.38
CA THR A 60 -3.28 4.44 -24.86
C THR A 60 -2.28 5.43 -25.46
N LEU A 61 -1.13 5.64 -24.82
CA LEU A 61 -0.07 6.48 -25.37
C LEU A 61 0.43 5.94 -26.71
N THR A 62 0.72 4.63 -26.77
CA THR A 62 1.19 3.95 -27.98
C THR A 62 0.18 4.07 -29.11
N ARG A 63 -1.09 3.73 -28.83
CA ARG A 63 -2.18 3.77 -29.81
C ARG A 63 -2.44 5.16 -30.38
N ARG A 64 -2.24 6.20 -29.57
CA ARG A 64 -2.47 7.60 -29.94
C ARG A 64 -1.20 8.34 -30.40
N GLY A 65 -0.05 7.67 -30.44
CA GLY A 65 1.24 8.29 -30.79
C GLY A 65 1.64 9.42 -29.85
N LEU A 66 1.26 9.33 -28.57
CA LEU A 66 1.53 10.38 -27.58
C LEU A 66 2.89 10.18 -26.90
N SER A 67 3.58 11.28 -26.61
CA SER A 67 4.83 11.29 -25.84
C SER A 67 4.63 10.71 -24.42
N ALA A 68 5.67 10.04 -23.91
CA ALA A 68 5.73 9.53 -22.54
C ALA A 68 5.54 10.63 -21.47
N GLU A 69 5.87 11.88 -21.78
CA GLU A 69 5.63 13.03 -20.89
C GLU A 69 4.14 13.21 -20.56
N ARG A 70 3.24 12.74 -21.42
CA ARG A 70 1.79 12.78 -21.20
C ARG A 70 1.26 11.64 -20.33
N PHE A 71 2.12 10.73 -19.86
CA PHE A 71 1.70 9.56 -19.08
C PHE A 71 0.87 9.96 -17.86
N ALA A 72 1.32 10.92 -17.06
CA ALA A 72 0.60 11.35 -15.86
C ALA A 72 -0.78 11.95 -16.19
N GLN A 73 -0.87 12.73 -17.27
CA GLN A 73 -2.13 13.31 -17.75
C GLN A 73 -3.11 12.22 -18.20
N VAL A 74 -2.64 11.27 -19.02
CA VAL A 74 -3.47 10.17 -19.55
C VAL A 74 -3.90 9.23 -18.43
N LYS A 75 -2.99 8.87 -17.52
CA LYS A 75 -3.29 8.02 -16.36
C LYS A 75 -4.40 8.63 -15.51
N ARG A 76 -4.35 9.95 -15.25
CA ARG A 76 -5.39 10.64 -14.48
C ARG A 76 -6.76 10.54 -15.15
N GLY A 77 -6.83 10.82 -16.44
CA GLY A 77 -8.10 10.72 -17.19
C GLY A 77 -8.66 9.29 -17.22
N LEU A 78 -7.80 8.27 -17.34
CA LEU A 78 -8.22 6.87 -17.28
C LEU A 78 -8.66 6.44 -15.88
N ALA A 79 -8.03 6.98 -14.82
CA ALA A 79 -8.41 6.73 -13.44
C ALA A 79 -9.80 7.31 -13.14
N GLU A 80 -10.04 8.56 -13.54
CA GLU A 80 -11.34 9.23 -13.43
C GLU A 80 -12.44 8.45 -14.16
N ALA A 81 -12.18 8.03 -15.41
CA ALA A 81 -13.14 7.25 -16.19
C ALA A 81 -13.49 5.89 -15.56
N ARG A 82 -12.61 5.35 -14.71
CA ARG A 82 -12.80 4.07 -14.00
C ARG A 82 -13.28 4.23 -12.57
N ASN A 83 -13.46 5.46 -12.09
CA ASN A 83 -13.64 5.75 -10.66
C ASN A 83 -12.53 5.14 -9.78
N HIS A 84 -11.33 4.96 -10.33
CA HIS A 84 -10.20 4.37 -9.60
C HIS A 84 -9.45 5.47 -8.85
N LYS A 85 -9.41 5.37 -7.52
CA LYS A 85 -8.79 6.38 -6.65
C LYS A 85 -7.27 6.20 -6.58
N THR A 86 -6.54 7.26 -6.90
CA THR A 86 -5.07 7.25 -6.95
C THR A 86 -4.49 8.21 -5.91
N GLY A 87 -3.16 8.26 -5.76
CA GLY A 87 -2.52 9.21 -4.83
C GLY A 87 -2.97 9.03 -3.38
N GLU A 88 -3.28 10.13 -2.68
CA GLU A 88 -3.76 10.13 -1.29
C GLU A 88 -5.20 9.57 -1.18
N GLU A 89 -6.08 9.91 -2.13
CA GLU A 89 -7.45 9.37 -2.20
C GLU A 89 -7.49 7.84 -2.31
N GLY A 90 -6.45 7.24 -2.89
CA GLY A 90 -6.33 5.80 -3.00
C GLY A 90 -6.23 5.09 -1.65
N ALA A 91 -5.57 5.70 -0.66
CA ALA A 91 -5.50 5.11 0.68
C ALA A 91 -6.88 5.16 1.37
N GLU A 92 -7.56 6.30 1.29
CA GLU A 92 -8.90 6.47 1.84
C GLU A 92 -9.91 5.52 1.21
N TYR A 93 -9.86 5.35 -0.12
CA TYR A 93 -10.67 4.37 -0.83
C TYR A 93 -10.46 2.95 -0.32
N VAL A 94 -9.21 2.52 -0.19
CA VAL A 94 -8.88 1.17 0.30
C VAL A 94 -9.31 0.98 1.75
N ILE A 95 -9.19 2.01 2.59
CA ILE A 95 -9.69 1.98 3.97
C ILE A 95 -11.21 1.81 4.00
N ASN A 96 -11.94 2.54 3.16
CA ASN A 96 -13.39 2.39 3.07
C ASN A 96 -13.78 0.97 2.67
N GLN A 97 -13.11 0.40 1.67
CA GLN A 97 -13.37 -0.98 1.24
C GLN A 97 -13.04 -2.01 2.33
N MET A 98 -11.98 -1.79 3.12
CA MET A 98 -11.69 -2.66 4.27
C MET A 98 -12.75 -2.55 5.36
N LEU A 99 -13.23 -1.35 5.68
CA LEU A 99 -14.31 -1.17 6.65
C LEU A 99 -15.59 -1.87 6.18
N GLU A 100 -16.01 -1.64 4.94
CA GLU A 100 -17.17 -2.32 4.34
C GLU A 100 -17.01 -3.85 4.38
N ALA A 101 -15.82 -4.36 4.06
CA ALA A 101 -15.55 -5.79 4.11
C ALA A 101 -15.58 -6.36 5.53
N LEU A 102 -15.04 -5.65 6.52
CA LEU A 102 -15.10 -6.08 7.93
C LEU A 102 -16.55 -6.13 8.43
N MET A 103 -17.38 -5.16 8.04
CA MET A 103 -18.81 -5.09 8.42
C MET A 103 -19.67 -6.19 7.78
N HIS A 104 -19.21 -6.80 6.69
CA HIS A 104 -19.95 -7.80 5.93
C HIS A 104 -19.27 -9.17 5.84
N SER A 105 -18.05 -9.32 6.38
CA SER A 105 -17.31 -10.56 6.31
C SER A 105 -17.91 -11.59 7.24
N ARG A 106 -18.11 -12.80 6.72
CA ARG A 106 -18.50 -13.99 7.51
C ARG A 106 -17.42 -14.46 8.50
N ASN A 107 -16.20 -13.93 8.35
CA ASN A 107 -15.04 -14.25 9.18
C ASN A 107 -14.94 -13.33 10.40
N VAL A 108 -15.81 -12.32 10.50
CA VAL A 108 -15.98 -11.44 11.66
C VAL A 108 -17.32 -11.81 12.31
N GLU A 109 -17.31 -12.14 13.61
CA GLU A 109 -18.53 -12.49 14.34
C GLU A 109 -19.33 -11.24 14.68
N GLU A 110 -18.66 -10.23 15.21
CA GLU A 110 -19.29 -8.99 15.66
C GLU A 110 -18.31 -7.82 15.50
N VAL A 111 -18.87 -6.64 15.23
CA VAL A 111 -18.14 -5.36 15.18
C VAL A 111 -18.69 -4.47 16.27
N PHE A 112 -17.84 -4.09 17.23
CA PHE A 112 -18.23 -3.30 18.40
C PHE A 112 -17.90 -1.81 18.27
N ALA A 113 -16.82 -1.48 17.56
CA ALA A 113 -16.34 -0.11 17.42
C ALA A 113 -17.08 0.65 16.31
N GLU A 114 -17.12 1.98 16.43
CA GLU A 114 -17.66 2.82 15.37
C GLU A 114 -16.70 2.90 14.16
N ASP A 115 -17.26 3.07 12.96
CA ASP A 115 -16.52 3.22 11.69
C ASP A 115 -15.34 4.20 11.79
N HIS A 116 -15.54 5.33 12.48
CA HIS A 116 -14.54 6.37 12.59
C HIS A 116 -13.33 5.95 13.46
N GLU A 117 -13.55 5.10 14.46
CA GLU A 117 -12.50 4.56 15.33
C GLU A 117 -11.69 3.49 14.58
N MET A 118 -12.36 2.52 13.95
CA MET A 118 -11.68 1.51 13.12
C MET A 118 -10.92 2.16 11.97
N ARG A 119 -11.51 3.14 11.29
CA ARG A 119 -10.86 3.93 10.23
C ARG A 119 -9.53 4.50 10.70
N LYS A 120 -9.51 5.12 11.88
CA LYS A 120 -8.31 5.73 12.44
C LYS A 120 -7.22 4.68 12.66
N LYS A 121 -7.57 3.53 13.26
CA LYS A 121 -6.62 2.45 13.56
C LYS A 121 -6.04 1.83 12.29
N ILE A 122 -6.90 1.52 11.31
CA ILE A 122 -6.48 1.01 10.00
C ILE A 122 -5.57 2.03 9.31
N SER A 123 -5.94 3.31 9.30
CA SER A 123 -5.14 4.38 8.68
C SER A 123 -3.75 4.49 9.29
N GLU A 124 -3.66 4.46 10.63
CA GLU A 124 -2.38 4.50 11.35
C GLU A 124 -1.50 3.29 11.01
N THR A 125 -2.09 2.09 10.99
CA THR A 125 -1.38 0.87 10.63
C THR A 125 -0.88 0.92 9.18
N MET A 126 -1.72 1.34 8.23
CA MET A 126 -1.30 1.51 6.83
C MET A 126 -0.16 2.51 6.69
N ARG A 127 -0.22 3.67 7.36
CA ARG A 127 0.82 4.71 7.28
C ARG A 127 2.20 4.17 7.64
N LYS A 128 2.30 3.29 8.65
CA LYS A 128 3.56 2.61 9.04
C LYS A 128 4.19 1.86 7.87
N TYR A 129 3.38 1.23 7.02
CA TYR A 129 3.86 0.43 5.89
C TYR A 129 4.02 1.20 4.59
N LEU A 130 3.22 2.25 4.39
CA LEU A 130 3.31 3.12 3.21
C LEU A 130 4.53 4.04 3.28
N GLY A 131 4.95 4.44 4.49
CA GLY A 131 6.13 5.29 4.72
C GLY A 131 7.49 4.57 4.65
N ILE A 132 7.51 3.31 4.17
CA ILE A 132 8.69 2.46 4.21
C ILE A 132 9.79 2.93 3.26
N ASP A 133 9.43 3.62 2.18
CA ASP A 133 10.41 4.18 1.24
C ASP A 133 11.15 5.37 1.85
N GLU A 134 10.45 6.28 2.53
CA GLU A 134 11.07 7.42 3.22
C GLU A 134 11.94 6.94 4.39
N GLU A 135 11.54 5.85 5.06
CA GLU A 135 12.37 5.22 6.09
C GLU A 135 13.66 4.65 5.50
N ILE A 136 13.56 3.92 4.38
CA ILE A 136 14.72 3.34 3.68
C ILE A 136 15.65 4.44 3.16
N ASP A 137 15.11 5.51 2.56
CA ASP A 137 15.91 6.63 2.07
C ASP A 137 16.65 7.33 3.22
N ARG A 138 15.94 7.63 4.32
CA ARG A 138 16.56 8.25 5.51
C ARG A 138 17.66 7.38 6.09
N GLU A 139 17.43 6.08 6.20
CA GLU A 139 18.41 5.12 6.70
C GLU A 139 19.63 5.01 5.75
N ALA A 140 19.40 4.97 4.44
CA ALA A 140 20.46 4.94 3.45
C ALA A 140 21.34 6.20 3.52
N ARG A 141 20.72 7.39 3.56
CA ARG A 141 21.42 8.67 3.73
C ARG A 141 22.21 8.73 5.04
N SER A 142 21.63 8.22 6.14
CA SER A 142 22.30 8.17 7.45
C SER A 142 23.59 7.33 7.42
N ARG A 143 23.56 6.20 6.70
CA ARG A 143 24.73 5.31 6.52
C ARG A 143 25.80 5.93 5.61
N LEU A 144 25.42 6.86 4.73
CA LEU A 144 26.32 7.53 3.77
C LEU A 144 26.75 8.94 4.17
N LYS A 145 26.55 9.35 5.42
CA LYS A 145 26.89 10.69 5.92
C LYS A 145 28.36 11.11 5.70
N ASN A 146 29.25 10.15 5.45
CA ASN A 146 30.68 10.38 5.21
C ASN A 146 31.01 10.59 3.72
N LEU A 147 30.07 10.32 2.82
CA LEU A 147 30.23 10.53 1.39
C LEU A 147 29.50 11.81 0.96
N ARG A 148 30.04 12.49 -0.06
CA ARG A 148 29.40 13.68 -0.63
C ARG A 148 28.20 13.27 -1.47
N GLU A 149 27.00 13.68 -1.05
CA GLU A 149 25.77 13.47 -1.81
C GLU A 149 25.88 14.06 -3.22
N GLY A 150 25.44 13.29 -4.23
CA GLY A 150 25.55 13.63 -5.66
C GLY A 150 26.93 13.37 -6.27
N SER A 151 27.84 12.69 -5.57
CA SER A 151 29.04 12.12 -6.17
C SER A 151 28.77 10.73 -6.74
N ALA A 152 29.51 10.33 -7.79
CA ALA A 152 29.35 9.01 -8.40
C ALA A 152 29.54 7.85 -7.39
N GLU A 153 30.45 8.01 -6.43
CA GLU A 153 30.66 7.04 -5.35
C GLU A 153 29.44 6.95 -4.42
N TRP A 154 28.86 8.11 -4.06
CA TRP A 154 27.65 8.17 -3.25
C TRP A 154 26.47 7.49 -3.95
N ASP A 155 26.27 7.74 -5.26
CA ASP A 155 25.15 7.17 -6.03
C ASP A 155 25.23 5.63 -6.05
N ILE A 156 26.43 5.08 -6.31
CA ILE A 156 26.66 3.62 -6.36
C ILE A 156 26.38 2.99 -4.99
N GLU A 157 26.92 3.56 -3.91
CA GLU A 157 26.73 3.01 -2.57
C GLU A 157 25.29 3.20 -2.06
N TYR A 158 24.64 4.29 -2.44
CA TYR A 158 23.22 4.54 -2.13
C TYR A 158 22.34 3.45 -2.73
N GLU A 159 22.50 3.13 -4.02
CA GLU A 159 21.70 2.05 -4.64
C GLU A 159 21.92 0.69 -3.97
N LYS A 160 23.17 0.36 -3.61
CA LYS A 160 23.49 -0.88 -2.89
C LYS A 160 22.81 -0.94 -1.54
N ILE A 161 22.91 0.11 -0.74
CA ILE A 161 22.32 0.17 0.61
C ILE A 161 20.79 0.13 0.51
N VAL A 162 20.18 0.92 -0.37
CA VAL A 162 18.73 0.88 -0.59
C VAL A 162 18.27 -0.52 -0.98
N SER A 163 18.99 -1.20 -1.90
CA SER A 163 18.65 -2.58 -2.27
C SER A 163 18.77 -3.54 -1.10
N GLN A 164 19.79 -3.40 -0.25
CA GLN A 164 19.97 -4.24 0.94
C GLN A 164 18.86 -4.01 1.97
N LEU A 165 18.52 -2.75 2.25
CA LEU A 165 17.45 -2.36 3.17
C LEU A 165 16.08 -2.85 2.68
N LYS A 166 15.80 -2.72 1.37
CA LYS A 166 14.59 -3.28 0.75
C LYS A 166 14.50 -4.79 0.95
N ARG A 167 15.58 -5.54 0.72
CA ARG A 167 15.60 -6.99 0.96
C ARG A 167 15.38 -7.34 2.43
N ALA A 168 16.05 -6.65 3.35
CA ALA A 168 15.90 -6.87 4.79
C ALA A 168 14.47 -6.61 5.29
N LYS A 169 13.76 -5.64 4.69
CA LYS A 169 12.36 -5.31 4.99
C LYS A 169 11.34 -6.12 4.16
N GLY A 170 11.78 -7.08 3.35
CA GLY A 170 10.91 -7.94 2.53
C GLY A 170 10.32 -7.27 1.28
N LEU A 171 10.88 -6.14 0.84
CA LEU A 171 10.47 -5.40 -0.35
C LEU A 171 11.25 -5.77 -1.63
N GLY A 172 12.45 -6.33 -1.45
CA GLY A 172 13.37 -6.74 -2.53
C GLY A 172 13.03 -8.09 -3.14
#